data_AF-A0A919F0K7-F1
#
_entry.id   AF-A0A919F0K7-F1
#
_cell.length_a   1.000
_cell.length_b   1.000
_cell.length_c   1.000
_cell.angle_alpha   90.00
_cell.angle_beta   90.00
_cell.angle_gamma   90.00
#
_symmetry.space_group_name_H-M   'P 1'
#
loop_
_entity.id
_entity.type
_entity.pdbx_description
1 polymer ?
#
loop_
_entity_poly.entity_id
_entity_poly.type
_entity_poly.pdbx_seq_one_letter_code
_entity_poly.pdbx_strand_id
1 'polypeptide(L)'
;MPTRTATPPAGGGTSGVPRPQETEPGAHRPRAWAMRLVVVGIVLSALNLRPAITSLGALLEEVRDGLGMSGGVAGLLTSVPPLCFAVFGVAAPRLARRFGPAAVVCAGMAAITAGLLVRPYVGGTAGFLAASALALMGIAVSNVLMPVIVKRCFPDKVGSMTGLYSMALALGTSVAAAVTVPLTDALGGGWRDGLAVWAALAAAAVLPWLPLVRHRGTAGPREPERERGTARETERERGAAPQHAPLRITRSRTAWALAAFFGLQATAAYVTMGWMPQIFRDAGVPAGTAGVLLAVTMVMGVPLAFVIPRVATRLPHQGPIVLVLGVCGLAGYAGLYLAPAGGAWAWALLLGVSNCAFPLALTMVGMRARSGPGVAQLSAFAQSTGYLISIPGPLLVGVLYQRSGGWGLPIALMATLMVPQMAVGFLAGRDRTVEDEATR
;
A
#
# COMPACT_ATOMS: atom_id res chain seq x y z
N MET A 1 56.38 21.08 72.78
CA MET A 1 55.76 21.07 74.13
C MET A 1 55.37 22.50 74.48
N PRO A 2 54.20 22.80 75.07
CA PRO A 2 52.93 22.07 75.19
C PRO A 2 51.76 22.82 74.48
N THR A 3 50.84 22.17 73.75
CA THR A 3 49.60 21.44 74.14
C THR A 3 48.39 22.26 74.63
N ARG A 4 47.24 21.88 74.05
CA ARG A 4 45.87 21.74 74.62
C ARG A 4 44.80 22.84 74.41
N THR A 5 44.00 22.60 73.36
CA THR A 5 42.56 22.22 73.37
C THR A 5 41.54 22.94 74.26
N ALA A 6 40.53 23.50 73.56
CA ALA A 6 39.09 23.24 73.63
C ALA A 6 38.21 23.84 74.75
N THR A 7 37.16 24.59 74.33
CA THR A 7 35.73 24.29 74.63
C THR A 7 34.77 25.03 73.65
N PRO A 8 33.60 24.45 73.24
CA PRO A 8 32.59 24.98 72.28
C PRO A 8 31.25 25.32 73.01
N PRO A 9 29.99 25.32 72.45
CA PRO A 9 29.42 25.49 71.08
C PRO A 9 28.22 26.49 70.98
N ALA A 10 27.69 26.77 69.77
CA ALA A 10 26.25 26.98 69.46
C ALA A 10 26.07 27.30 67.94
N GLY A 11 25.61 26.35 67.11
CA GLY A 11 24.25 26.34 66.52
C GLY A 11 24.15 27.19 65.24
N GLY A 12 23.74 26.74 64.06
CA GLY A 12 23.23 25.47 63.55
C GLY A 12 22.94 25.71 62.06
N GLY A 13 23.51 24.88 61.18
CA GLY A 13 23.17 24.90 59.76
C GLY A 13 21.96 24.01 59.53
N THR A 14 20.96 24.49 58.78
CA THR A 14 19.99 23.64 58.10
C THR A 14 19.71 24.15 56.70
N SER A 15 20.31 23.40 55.77
CA SER A 15 19.95 23.18 54.38
C SER A 15 18.43 23.10 54.20
N GLY A 16 17.87 23.93 53.33
CA GLY A 16 16.48 23.87 52.92
C GLY A 16 16.18 22.55 52.19
N VAL A 17 15.35 21.72 52.82
CA VAL A 17 14.76 20.52 52.21
C VAL A 17 13.69 20.96 51.20
N PRO A 18 13.73 20.53 49.92
CA PRO A 18 12.61 20.74 49.00
C PRO A 18 11.46 19.78 49.37
N ARG A 19 10.24 20.30 49.52
CA ARG A 19 9.03 19.50 49.74
C ARG A 19 8.81 18.51 48.57
N PRO A 20 8.34 17.28 48.82
CA PRO A 20 7.94 16.37 47.75
C PRO A 20 6.71 16.92 47.02
N GLN A 21 6.80 17.06 45.70
CA GLN A 21 5.64 17.29 44.85
C GLN A 21 4.76 16.03 44.85
N GLU A 22 3.52 16.17 45.30
CA GLU A 22 2.47 15.17 45.11
C GLU A 22 2.28 14.93 43.61
N THR A 23 2.60 13.72 43.16
CA THR A 23 2.33 13.24 41.81
C THR A 23 0.84 12.95 41.66
N GLU A 24 0.10 13.86 41.02
CA GLU A 24 -1.28 13.60 40.59
C GLU A 24 -1.36 12.35 39.68
N PRO A 25 -2.07 11.29 40.08
CA PRO A 25 -2.24 10.08 39.27
C PRO A 25 -3.43 10.25 38.31
N GLY A 26 -3.24 10.97 37.19
CA GLY A 26 -4.34 11.19 36.23
C GLY A 26 -3.96 11.36 34.75
N ALA A 27 -2.78 11.91 34.44
CA ALA A 27 -2.49 12.41 33.09
C ALA A 27 -2.05 11.34 32.04
N HIS A 28 -1.93 10.07 32.40
CA HIS A 28 -1.41 9.02 31.50
C HIS A 28 -2.47 8.28 30.66
N ARG A 29 -3.77 8.39 31.02
CA ARG A 29 -4.87 7.68 30.34
C ARG A 29 -5.24 8.22 28.93
N PRO A 30 -5.20 9.54 28.63
CA PRO A 30 -5.62 10.06 27.32
C PRO A 30 -4.70 9.60 26.17
N ARG A 31 -3.39 9.52 26.43
CA ARG A 31 -2.37 9.16 25.43
C ARG A 31 -2.43 7.68 25.05
N ALA A 32 -2.67 6.78 26.00
CA ALA A 32 -2.78 5.35 25.74
C ALA A 32 -4.03 4.99 24.93
N TRP A 33 -5.17 5.62 25.22
CA TRP A 33 -6.41 5.41 24.48
C TRP A 33 -6.34 5.97 23.05
N ALA A 34 -5.79 7.18 22.87
CA ALA A 34 -5.55 7.74 21.54
C ALA A 34 -4.62 6.85 20.70
N MET A 35 -3.57 6.27 21.30
CA MET A 35 -2.68 5.36 20.57
C MET A 35 -3.34 4.03 20.20
N ARG A 36 -4.23 3.49 21.04
CA ARG A 36 -5.04 2.30 20.67
C ARG A 36 -5.99 2.61 19.52
N LEU A 37 -6.64 3.78 19.53
CA LEU A 37 -7.48 4.23 18.42
C LEU A 37 -6.69 4.39 17.12
N VAL A 38 -5.46 4.89 17.18
CA VAL A 38 -4.59 4.97 15.99
C VAL A 38 -4.28 3.58 15.44
N VAL A 39 -3.96 2.59 16.30
CA VAL A 39 -3.71 1.21 15.84
C VAL A 39 -4.97 0.62 15.19
N VAL A 40 -6.13 0.77 15.84
CA VAL A 40 -7.41 0.29 15.31
C VAL A 40 -7.73 0.98 13.98
N GLY A 41 -7.54 2.30 13.89
CA GLY A 41 -7.72 3.08 12.68
C GLY A 41 -6.80 2.63 11.55
N ILE A 42 -5.52 2.36 11.83
CA ILE A 42 -4.55 1.83 10.86
C ILE A 42 -5.01 0.46 10.34
N VAL A 43 -5.39 -0.47 11.23
CA VAL A 43 -5.81 -1.82 10.86
C VAL A 43 -7.10 -1.81 10.04
N LEU A 44 -8.13 -1.08 10.49
CA LEU A 44 -9.40 -0.97 9.76
C LEU A 44 -9.23 -0.30 8.40
N SER A 45 -8.42 0.76 8.35
CA SER A 45 -8.12 1.41 7.07
C SER A 45 -7.42 0.42 6.14
N ALA A 46 -6.39 -0.28 6.61
CA ALA A 46 -5.66 -1.27 5.83
C ALA A 46 -6.54 -2.40 5.30
N LEU A 47 -7.44 -2.94 6.14
CA LEU A 47 -8.43 -3.93 5.73
C LEU A 47 -9.31 -3.43 4.59
N ASN A 48 -9.59 -2.13 4.51
CA ASN A 48 -10.50 -1.54 3.55
C ASN A 48 -9.84 -1.06 2.23
N LEU A 49 -8.50 -0.96 2.16
CA LEU A 49 -7.81 -0.37 0.99
C LEU A 49 -7.81 -1.25 -0.27
N ARG A 50 -8.08 -2.56 -0.16
CA ARG A 50 -8.06 -3.50 -1.29
C ARG A 50 -9.40 -4.15 -1.64
N PRO A 51 -10.34 -4.38 -0.69
CA PRO A 51 -11.66 -4.92 -1.00
C PRO A 51 -12.38 -4.25 -2.16
N ALA A 52 -12.33 -2.92 -2.28
CA ALA A 52 -13.01 -2.19 -3.35
C ALA A 52 -12.56 -2.59 -4.78
N ILE A 53 -11.32 -3.06 -4.92
CA ILE A 53 -10.73 -3.49 -6.20
C ILE A 53 -11.01 -4.98 -6.42
N THR A 54 -10.82 -5.82 -5.39
CA THR A 54 -10.93 -7.28 -5.55
C THR A 54 -12.35 -7.82 -5.51
N SER A 55 -13.25 -7.22 -4.72
CA SER A 55 -14.68 -7.57 -4.73
C SER A 55 -15.31 -7.31 -6.10
N LEU A 56 -14.92 -6.19 -6.72
CA LEU A 56 -15.32 -5.86 -8.08
C LEU A 56 -14.85 -6.88 -9.11
N GLY A 57 -13.61 -7.38 -8.99
CA GLY A 57 -13.08 -8.41 -9.88
C GLY A 57 -13.87 -9.72 -9.80
N ALA A 58 -14.37 -10.09 -8.62
CA ALA A 58 -15.18 -11.29 -8.43
C ALA A 58 -16.59 -11.18 -9.07
N LEU A 59 -17.17 -9.98 -9.04
CA LEU A 59 -18.49 -9.66 -9.60
C LEU A 59 -18.43 -8.94 -10.95
N LEU A 60 -17.31 -9.07 -11.68
CA LEU A 60 -17.08 -8.26 -12.88
C LEU A 60 -18.08 -8.60 -14.00
N GLU A 61 -18.44 -9.87 -14.15
CA GLU A 61 -19.43 -10.34 -15.12
C GLU A 61 -20.81 -9.73 -14.85
N GLU A 62 -21.29 -9.81 -13.60
CA GLU A 62 -22.60 -9.30 -13.19
C GLU A 62 -22.70 -7.78 -13.37
N VAL A 63 -21.62 -7.06 -13.02
CA VAL A 63 -21.53 -5.60 -13.22
C VAL A 63 -21.53 -5.26 -14.70
N ARG A 64 -20.79 -6.03 -15.51
CA ARG A 64 -20.67 -5.80 -16.95
C ARG A 64 -22.02 -5.98 -17.64
N ASP A 65 -22.71 -7.07 -17.33
CA ASP A 65 -23.99 -7.39 -17.94
C ASP A 65 -25.11 -6.47 -17.42
N GLY A 66 -25.11 -6.15 -16.12
CA GLY A 66 -26.09 -5.25 -15.50
C GLY A 66 -25.99 -3.78 -15.94
N LEU A 67 -24.83 -3.34 -16.45
CA LEU A 67 -24.60 -1.98 -16.95
C LEU A 67 -24.40 -1.93 -18.49
N GLY A 68 -24.45 -3.08 -19.18
CA GLY A 68 -24.16 -3.17 -20.61
C GLY A 68 -22.74 -2.69 -20.96
N MET A 69 -21.76 -2.92 -20.09
CA MET A 69 -20.39 -2.45 -20.27
C MET A 69 -19.65 -3.32 -21.31
N SER A 70 -18.88 -2.68 -22.17
CA SER A 70 -17.96 -3.40 -23.06
C SER A 70 -16.70 -3.86 -22.29
N GLY A 71 -16.02 -4.89 -22.82
CA GLY A 71 -14.75 -5.38 -22.25
C GLY A 71 -13.67 -4.29 -22.16
N GLY A 72 -13.64 -3.35 -23.11
CA GLY A 72 -12.78 -2.17 -23.04
C GLY A 72 -13.05 -1.26 -21.84
N VAL A 73 -14.34 -1.04 -21.49
CA VAL A 73 -14.70 -0.23 -20.31
C VAL A 73 -14.40 -0.97 -19.01
N ALA A 74 -14.58 -2.29 -18.97
CA ALA A 74 -14.13 -3.11 -17.83
C ALA A 74 -12.59 -3.06 -17.65
N GLY A 75 -11.84 -3.04 -18.76
CA GLY A 75 -10.39 -2.79 -18.77
C GLY A 75 -10.05 -1.41 -18.22
N LEU A 76 -10.77 -0.37 -18.65
CA LEU A 76 -10.59 0.98 -18.11
C LEU A 76 -10.85 1.02 -16.60
N LEU A 77 -11.93 0.38 -16.14
CA LEU A 77 -12.32 0.30 -14.73
C LEU A 77 -11.22 -0.35 -13.86
N THR A 78 -10.59 -1.41 -14.37
CA THR A 78 -9.46 -2.09 -13.69
C THR A 78 -8.14 -1.33 -13.80
N SER A 79 -8.01 -0.38 -14.72
CA SER A 79 -6.89 0.58 -14.85
C SER A 79 -7.06 1.87 -14.03
N VAL A 80 -8.24 2.16 -13.48
CA VAL A 80 -8.46 3.35 -12.63
C VAL A 80 -7.58 3.35 -11.38
N PRO A 81 -7.39 2.24 -10.64
CA PRO A 81 -6.54 2.24 -9.45
C PRO A 81 -5.11 2.73 -9.74
N PRO A 82 -4.32 2.14 -10.67
CA PRO A 82 -2.97 2.62 -10.93
C PRO A 82 -2.94 4.08 -11.43
N LEU A 83 -3.96 4.52 -12.19
CA LEU A 83 -4.09 5.93 -12.57
C LEU A 83 -4.24 6.84 -11.34
N CYS A 84 -5.11 6.47 -10.40
CA CYS A 84 -5.27 7.20 -9.14
C CYS A 84 -3.97 7.19 -8.32
N PHE A 85 -3.25 6.08 -8.24
CA PHE A 85 -1.96 6.01 -7.55
C PHE A 85 -0.89 6.89 -8.19
N ALA A 86 -0.79 6.92 -9.52
CA ALA A 86 0.16 7.75 -10.24
C ALA A 86 -0.11 9.25 -10.01
N VAL A 87 -1.38 9.68 -10.07
CA VAL A 87 -1.76 11.09 -9.92
C VAL A 87 -1.73 11.53 -8.46
N PHE A 88 -2.37 10.79 -7.56
CA PHE A 88 -2.57 11.19 -6.17
C PHE A 88 -1.44 10.76 -5.25
N GLY A 89 -0.57 9.83 -5.65
CA GLY A 89 0.60 9.45 -4.86
C GLY A 89 1.57 10.60 -4.64
N VAL A 90 1.69 11.52 -5.61
CA VAL A 90 2.51 12.73 -5.52
C VAL A 90 1.79 13.85 -4.75
N ALA A 91 0.46 13.90 -4.80
CA ALA A 91 -0.35 14.90 -4.12
C ALA A 91 -0.52 14.61 -2.62
N ALA A 92 -0.59 13.34 -2.22
CA ALA A 92 -0.89 12.93 -0.85
C ALA A 92 0.06 13.51 0.22
N PRO A 93 1.40 13.51 0.04
CA PRO A 93 2.31 14.13 1.02
C PRO A 93 2.11 15.64 1.16
N ARG A 94 1.78 16.34 0.06
CA ARG A 94 1.51 17.79 0.08
C ARG A 94 0.23 18.08 0.87
N LEU A 95 -0.81 17.29 0.64
CA LEU A 95 -2.08 17.41 1.33
C LEU A 95 -1.92 17.11 2.82
N ALA A 96 -1.15 16.08 3.18
CA ALA A 96 -0.85 15.73 4.57
C ALA A 96 0.00 16.77 5.30
N ARG A 97 0.86 17.53 4.60
CA ARG A 97 1.56 18.68 5.19
C ARG A 97 0.62 19.85 5.47
N ARG A 98 -0.36 20.10 4.60
CA ARG A 98 -1.31 21.23 4.74
C ARG A 98 -2.42 20.97 5.76
N PHE A 99 -3.01 19.77 5.75
CA PHE A 99 -4.19 19.44 6.56
C PHE A 99 -3.90 18.44 7.69
N GLY A 100 -2.69 17.87 7.72
CA GLY A 100 -2.31 16.82 8.67
C GLY A 100 -2.64 15.40 8.16
N PRO A 101 -1.78 14.39 8.39
CA PRO A 101 -1.98 13.05 7.85
C PRO A 101 -3.30 12.38 8.27
N ALA A 102 -3.69 12.53 9.54
CA ALA A 102 -4.91 11.91 10.07
C ALA A 102 -6.19 12.50 9.45
N ALA A 103 -6.23 13.81 9.18
CA ALA A 103 -7.37 14.45 8.54
C ALA A 103 -7.50 14.01 7.08
N VAL A 104 -6.37 13.88 6.38
CA VAL A 104 -6.34 13.41 4.99
C VAL A 104 -6.74 11.94 4.88
N VAL A 105 -6.30 11.08 5.79
CA VAL A 105 -6.76 9.67 5.84
C VAL A 105 -8.25 9.60 6.18
N CYS A 106 -8.75 10.41 7.12
CA CYS A 106 -10.18 10.47 7.44
C CYS A 106 -11.01 10.87 6.21
N ALA A 107 -10.59 11.93 5.50
CA ALA A 107 -11.23 12.36 4.25
C ALA A 107 -11.14 11.28 3.16
N GLY A 108 -10.01 10.57 3.08
CA GLY A 108 -9.84 9.42 2.18
C GLY A 108 -10.81 8.29 2.50
N MET A 109 -10.96 7.90 3.77
CA MET A 109 -11.94 6.88 4.19
C MET A 109 -13.37 7.31 3.90
N ALA A 110 -13.73 8.57 4.16
CA ALA A 110 -15.04 9.11 3.81
C ALA A 110 -15.29 9.09 2.30
N ALA A 111 -14.29 9.41 1.48
CA ALA A 111 -14.38 9.31 0.02
C ALA A 111 -14.56 7.85 -0.44
N ILE A 112 -13.93 6.88 0.22
CA ILE A 112 -14.14 5.45 -0.05
C ILE A 112 -15.57 5.04 0.29
N THR A 113 -16.08 5.42 1.47
CA THR A 113 -17.45 5.13 1.87
C THR A 113 -18.44 5.75 0.89
N ALA A 114 -18.29 7.03 0.55
CA ALA A 114 -19.16 7.71 -0.40
C ALA A 114 -19.08 7.06 -1.78
N GLY A 115 -17.88 6.79 -2.30
CA GLY A 115 -17.70 6.13 -3.59
C GLY A 115 -18.35 4.75 -3.63
N LEU A 116 -18.18 3.92 -2.58
CA LEU A 116 -18.76 2.58 -2.51
C LEU A 116 -20.28 2.57 -2.30
N LEU A 117 -20.85 3.56 -1.60
CA LEU A 117 -22.31 3.69 -1.45
C LEU A 117 -22.96 4.24 -2.71
N VAL A 118 -22.35 5.24 -3.35
CA VAL A 118 -22.92 5.91 -4.52
C VAL A 118 -22.81 5.02 -5.76
N ARG A 119 -21.70 4.28 -5.89
CA ARG A 119 -21.36 3.46 -7.06
C ARG A 119 -22.45 2.49 -7.52
N PRO A 120 -23.09 1.67 -6.66
CA PRO A 120 -24.07 0.68 -7.10
C PRO A 120 -25.41 1.30 -7.55
N TYR A 121 -25.75 2.49 -7.03
CA TYR A 121 -27.07 3.12 -7.23
C TYR A 121 -27.06 4.28 -8.23
N VAL A 122 -25.89 4.81 -8.57
CA VAL A 122 -25.76 5.77 -9.66
C VAL A 122 -25.94 5.03 -10.98
N GLY A 123 -27.10 5.23 -11.61
CA GLY A 123 -27.42 4.66 -12.90
C GLY A 123 -26.42 5.08 -13.98
N GLY A 124 -25.98 4.10 -14.78
CA GLY A 124 -25.14 4.32 -15.95
C GLY A 124 -23.63 4.18 -15.72
N THR A 125 -22.95 3.79 -16.79
CA THR A 125 -21.51 3.47 -16.83
C THR A 125 -20.62 4.62 -16.36
N ALA A 126 -20.91 5.85 -16.79
CA ALA A 126 -20.08 7.01 -16.45
C ALA A 126 -20.13 7.35 -14.95
N GLY A 127 -21.31 7.28 -14.34
CA GLY A 127 -21.47 7.54 -12.92
C GLY A 127 -20.86 6.45 -12.04
N PHE A 128 -20.97 5.18 -12.48
CA PHE A 128 -20.25 4.07 -11.85
C PHE A 128 -18.72 4.25 -11.89
N LEU A 129 -18.16 4.70 -13.03
CA LEU A 129 -16.74 5.00 -13.16
C LEU A 129 -16.32 6.17 -12.27
N ALA A 130 -17.11 7.25 -12.22
CA ALA A 130 -16.81 8.41 -11.39
C ALA A 130 -16.81 8.07 -9.90
N ALA A 131 -17.80 7.31 -9.43
CA ALA A 131 -17.85 6.85 -8.04
C ALA A 131 -16.72 5.86 -7.71
N SER A 132 -16.36 4.99 -8.66
CA SER A 132 -15.20 4.10 -8.53
C SER A 132 -13.90 4.91 -8.42
N ALA A 133 -13.71 5.92 -9.28
CA ALA A 133 -12.56 6.81 -9.22
C ALA A 133 -12.50 7.54 -7.88
N LEU A 134 -13.63 8.03 -7.34
CA LEU A 134 -13.69 8.67 -6.02
C LEU A 134 -13.19 7.73 -4.91
N ALA A 135 -13.68 6.49 -4.88
CA ALA A 135 -13.21 5.52 -3.90
C ALA A 135 -11.71 5.22 -4.08
N LEU A 136 -11.25 5.02 -5.31
CA LEU A 136 -9.86 4.69 -5.62
C LEU A 136 -8.89 5.85 -5.32
N MET A 137 -9.31 7.10 -5.47
CA MET A 137 -8.56 8.27 -5.02
C MET A 137 -8.36 8.25 -3.51
N GLY A 138 -9.43 7.97 -2.75
CA GLY A 138 -9.35 7.82 -1.29
C GLY A 138 -8.42 6.70 -0.86
N ILE A 139 -8.45 5.56 -1.56
CA ILE A 139 -7.52 4.44 -1.35
C ILE A 139 -6.08 4.86 -1.62
N ALA A 140 -5.81 5.49 -2.77
CA ALA A 140 -4.47 5.90 -3.16
C ALA A 140 -3.82 6.84 -2.13
N VAL A 141 -4.57 7.87 -1.72
CA VAL A 141 -4.10 8.83 -0.71
C VAL A 141 -3.85 8.15 0.63
N SER A 142 -4.77 7.29 1.07
CA SER A 142 -4.68 6.62 2.37
C SER A 142 -3.54 5.61 2.43
N ASN A 143 -3.32 4.84 1.36
CA ASN A 143 -2.22 3.87 1.26
C ASN A 143 -0.85 4.57 1.32
N VAL A 144 -0.70 5.73 0.67
CA VAL A 144 0.56 6.50 0.68
C VAL A 144 0.84 7.13 2.06
N LEU A 145 -0.20 7.50 2.80
CA LEU A 145 -0.05 8.15 4.10
C LEU A 145 0.06 7.18 5.29
N MET A 146 -0.39 5.93 5.14
CA MET A 146 -0.37 4.96 6.24
C MET A 146 1.04 4.71 6.79
N PRO A 147 2.07 4.46 5.96
CA PRO A 147 3.44 4.28 6.46
C PRO A 147 4.00 5.54 7.13
N VAL A 148 3.58 6.73 6.69
CA VAL A 148 3.98 8.01 7.27
C VAL A 148 3.40 8.17 8.67
N ILE A 149 2.12 7.82 8.87
CA ILE A 149 1.47 7.84 10.18
C ILE A 149 2.13 6.83 11.13
N VAL A 150 2.40 5.62 10.66
CA VAL A 150 3.10 4.59 11.44
C VAL A 150 4.46 5.12 11.94
N LYS A 151 5.27 5.73 11.06
CA LYS A 151 6.57 6.28 11.44
C LYS A 151 6.48 7.45 12.43
N ARG A 152 5.45 8.30 12.31
CA ARG A 152 5.23 9.46 13.20
C ARG A 152 4.71 9.05 14.58
N CYS A 153 3.79 8.08 14.64
CA CYS A 153 3.14 7.66 15.87
C CYS A 153 3.91 6.55 16.61
N PHE A 154 4.65 5.70 15.89
CA PHE A 154 5.36 4.55 16.44
C PHE A 154 6.82 4.49 15.96
N PRO A 155 7.66 5.51 16.25
CA PRO A 155 9.06 5.56 15.80
C PRO A 155 9.88 4.34 16.29
N ASP A 156 9.57 3.81 17.47
CA ASP A 156 10.29 2.68 18.06
C ASP A 156 9.78 1.30 17.56
N LYS A 157 8.65 1.27 16.83
CA LYS A 157 7.98 0.01 16.41
C LYS A 157 7.59 0.00 14.93
N VAL A 158 8.31 0.75 14.09
CA VAL A 158 8.00 0.88 12.65
C VAL A 158 7.91 -0.46 11.95
N GLY A 159 8.85 -1.38 12.21
CA GLY A 159 8.86 -2.72 11.59
C GLY A 159 7.63 -3.56 11.92
N SER A 160 7.29 -3.64 13.21
CA SER A 160 6.12 -4.41 13.68
C SER A 160 4.80 -3.83 13.14
N MET A 161 4.65 -2.50 13.18
CA MET A 161 3.44 -1.83 12.68
C MET A 161 3.30 -1.92 11.16
N THR A 162 4.41 -1.89 10.41
CA THR A 162 4.40 -2.09 8.95
C THR A 162 4.02 -3.53 8.60
N GLY A 163 4.48 -4.51 9.38
CA GLY A 163 4.05 -5.91 9.26
C GLY A 163 2.56 -6.08 9.53
N LEU A 164 2.06 -5.53 10.64
CA LEU A 164 0.63 -5.56 11.00
C LEU A 164 -0.25 -4.92 9.91
N TYR A 165 0.14 -3.75 9.42
CA TYR A 165 -0.50 -3.06 8.30
C TYR A 165 -0.54 -3.93 7.03
N SER A 166 0.57 -4.54 6.66
CA SER A 166 0.68 -5.38 5.45
C SER A 166 -0.16 -6.66 5.56
N MET A 167 -0.20 -7.27 6.75
CA MET A 167 -1.08 -8.40 7.03
C MET A 167 -2.56 -8.00 6.94
N ALA A 168 -2.93 -6.84 7.48
CA ALA A 168 -4.29 -6.33 7.40
C ALA A 168 -4.70 -6.04 5.94
N LEU A 169 -3.83 -5.46 5.12
CA LEU A 169 -4.07 -5.28 3.68
C LEU A 169 -4.38 -6.62 2.97
N ALA A 170 -3.55 -7.63 3.20
CA ALA A 170 -3.72 -8.92 2.56
C ALA A 170 -4.97 -9.64 3.05
N LEU A 171 -5.21 -9.62 4.37
CA LEU A 171 -6.42 -10.18 4.96
C LEU A 171 -7.68 -9.52 4.37
N GLY A 172 -7.71 -8.19 4.26
CA GLY A 172 -8.82 -7.47 3.65
C GLY A 172 -9.04 -7.89 2.20
N THR A 173 -7.96 -8.03 1.42
CA THR A 173 -8.02 -8.49 0.03
C THR A 173 -8.66 -9.87 -0.10
N SER A 174 -8.19 -10.80 0.72
CA SER A 174 -8.56 -12.21 0.65
C SER A 174 -9.96 -12.47 1.21
N VAL A 175 -10.32 -11.82 2.33
CA VAL A 175 -11.69 -11.85 2.84
C VAL A 175 -12.64 -11.27 1.80
N ALA A 176 -12.28 -10.17 1.14
CA ALA A 176 -13.11 -9.62 0.09
C ALA A 176 -13.28 -10.55 -1.10
N ALA A 177 -12.19 -11.13 -1.61
CA ALA A 177 -12.28 -12.06 -2.73
C ALA A 177 -13.10 -13.32 -2.40
N ALA A 178 -12.95 -13.88 -1.19
CA ALA A 178 -13.63 -15.11 -0.80
C ALA A 178 -15.10 -14.92 -0.35
N VAL A 179 -15.41 -13.81 0.34
CA VAL A 179 -16.72 -13.60 0.99
C VAL A 179 -17.69 -12.84 0.10
N THR A 180 -17.23 -12.06 -0.89
CA THR A 180 -18.11 -11.22 -1.71
C THR A 180 -19.20 -12.05 -2.40
N VAL A 181 -18.87 -13.18 -3.02
CA VAL A 181 -19.87 -13.99 -3.75
C VAL A 181 -20.88 -14.64 -2.79
N PRO A 182 -20.48 -15.42 -1.75
CA PRO A 182 -21.44 -15.98 -0.79
C PRO A 182 -22.33 -14.95 -0.12
N LEU A 183 -21.78 -13.76 0.17
CA LEU A 183 -22.53 -12.68 0.79
C LEU A 183 -23.55 -12.06 -0.17
N THR A 184 -23.21 -11.95 -1.45
CA THR A 184 -24.14 -11.49 -2.49
C THR A 184 -25.31 -12.47 -2.62
N ASP A 185 -25.03 -13.77 -2.64
CA ASP A 185 -26.07 -14.81 -2.70
C ASP A 185 -26.99 -14.76 -1.46
N ALA A 186 -26.42 -14.60 -0.26
CA ALA A 186 -27.18 -14.49 0.98
C ALA A 186 -28.06 -13.24 1.07
N LEU A 187 -27.67 -12.15 0.38
CA LEU A 187 -28.41 -10.89 0.34
C LEU A 187 -29.47 -10.83 -0.79
N GLY A 188 -29.74 -11.95 -1.46
CA GLY A 188 -30.76 -12.05 -2.51
C GLY A 188 -30.23 -11.97 -3.94
N GLY A 189 -28.91 -12.12 -4.14
CA GLY A 189 -28.28 -12.23 -5.46
C GLY A 189 -28.03 -10.90 -6.18
N GLY A 190 -28.37 -9.77 -5.55
CA GLY A 190 -28.13 -8.45 -6.12
C GLY A 190 -26.66 -8.03 -6.02
N TRP A 191 -25.94 -7.97 -7.15
CA TRP A 191 -24.55 -7.50 -7.19
C TRP A 191 -24.35 -6.11 -6.57
N ARG A 192 -25.39 -5.27 -6.59
CA ARG A 192 -25.38 -3.93 -5.98
C ARG A 192 -25.18 -4.01 -4.47
N ASP A 193 -25.92 -4.89 -3.80
CA ASP A 193 -25.90 -5.03 -2.35
C ASP A 193 -24.63 -5.76 -1.91
N GLY A 194 -24.17 -6.74 -2.68
CA GLY A 194 -22.88 -7.40 -2.49
C GLY A 194 -21.68 -6.44 -2.50
N LEU A 195 -21.69 -5.44 -3.39
CA LEU A 195 -20.68 -4.38 -3.39
C LEU A 195 -20.89 -3.34 -2.27
N ALA A 196 -22.14 -3.03 -1.93
CA ALA A 196 -22.47 -2.03 -0.92
C ALA A 196 -22.05 -2.43 0.50
N VAL A 197 -22.00 -3.72 0.84
CA VAL A 197 -21.56 -4.17 2.18
C VAL A 197 -20.14 -3.70 2.51
N TRP A 198 -19.25 -3.63 1.52
CA TRP A 198 -17.89 -3.14 1.73
C TRP A 198 -17.85 -1.66 2.12
N ALA A 199 -18.88 -0.89 1.81
CA ALA A 199 -19.01 0.48 2.28
C ALA A 199 -19.22 0.55 3.80
N ALA A 200 -19.84 -0.46 4.43
CA ALA A 200 -19.98 -0.52 5.87
C ALA A 200 -18.62 -0.68 6.56
N LEU A 201 -17.73 -1.52 6.02
CA LEU A 201 -16.35 -1.63 6.49
C LEU A 201 -15.60 -0.31 6.33
N ALA A 202 -15.78 0.37 5.20
CA ALA A 202 -15.21 1.70 4.97
C ALA A 202 -15.73 2.74 5.98
N ALA A 203 -17.04 2.75 6.25
CA ALA A 203 -17.65 3.65 7.23
C ALA A 203 -17.14 3.37 8.65
N ALA A 204 -17.01 2.10 9.03
CA ALA A 204 -16.42 1.72 10.30
C ALA A 204 -14.97 2.20 10.44
N ALA A 205 -14.20 2.20 9.34
CA ALA A 205 -12.83 2.72 9.32
C ALA A 205 -12.75 4.24 9.52
N VAL A 206 -13.83 5.01 9.30
CA VAL A 206 -13.86 6.47 9.58
C VAL A 206 -13.93 6.76 11.08
N LEU A 207 -14.61 5.90 11.85
CA LEU A 207 -14.91 6.14 13.27
C LEU A 207 -13.67 6.39 14.15
N PRO A 208 -12.56 5.62 14.05
CA PRO A 208 -11.37 5.84 14.86
C PRO A 208 -10.63 7.14 14.52
N TRP A 209 -10.79 7.67 13.29
CA TRP A 209 -10.10 8.89 12.86
C TRP A 209 -10.84 10.18 13.28
N LEU A 210 -12.16 10.12 13.44
CA LEU A 210 -12.99 11.28 13.85
C LEU A 210 -12.54 11.93 15.17
N PRO A 211 -12.33 11.19 16.28
CA PRO A 211 -11.81 11.75 17.53
C PRO A 211 -10.42 12.36 17.35
N LEU A 212 -9.58 11.74 16.50
CA LEU A 212 -8.20 12.17 16.26
C LEU A 212 -8.11 13.49 15.48
N VAL A 213 -9.09 13.75 14.60
CA VAL A 213 -9.25 15.03 13.91
C VAL A 213 -9.83 16.09 14.86
N ARG A 214 -10.80 15.71 15.69
CA ARG A 214 -11.47 16.63 16.63
C ARG A 214 -10.57 17.08 17.77
N HIS A 215 -9.72 16.22 18.32
CA HIS A 215 -8.79 16.59 19.41
C HIS A 215 -7.69 17.56 19.00
N ARG A 216 -7.38 17.69 17.70
CA ARG A 216 -6.55 18.79 17.18
C ARG A 216 -7.25 20.15 17.22
N GLY A 217 -8.58 20.19 17.33
CA GLY A 217 -9.36 21.41 17.38
C GLY A 217 -9.55 22.01 18.77
N THR A 218 -9.32 21.26 19.86
CA THR A 218 -9.68 21.69 21.22
C THR A 218 -8.58 21.59 22.27
N ALA A 219 -7.46 20.89 22.03
CA ALA A 219 -6.36 20.84 23.00
C ALA A 219 -5.00 20.60 22.31
N GLY A 220 -4.23 21.67 22.10
CA GLY A 220 -2.80 21.59 21.81
C GLY A 220 -2.31 22.64 20.80
N PRO A 221 -1.11 23.19 20.98
CA PRO A 221 -0.83 24.62 20.85
C PRO A 221 -0.70 25.08 19.39
N ARG A 222 -0.92 26.38 19.17
CA ARG A 222 -0.29 27.12 18.06
C ARG A 222 1.16 26.62 17.96
N GLU A 223 1.59 26.27 16.75
CA GLU A 223 3.00 26.07 16.44
C GLU A 223 3.83 27.04 17.29
N PRO A 224 4.75 26.56 18.16
CA PRO A 224 5.79 27.45 18.62
C PRO A 224 6.51 27.84 17.34
N GLU A 225 6.43 29.11 17.00
CA GLU A 225 7.25 29.77 15.99
C GLU A 225 8.76 29.52 16.23
N ARG A 226 9.11 28.94 17.38
CA ARG A 226 10.42 28.37 17.70
C ARG A 226 10.78 27.07 16.99
N GLU A 227 9.86 26.23 16.50
CA GLU A 227 10.21 25.14 15.55
C GLU A 227 10.38 25.66 14.12
N ARG A 228 9.90 26.86 13.79
CA ARG A 228 10.32 27.55 12.56
C ARG A 228 11.73 28.16 12.71
N GLY A 229 12.19 28.35 13.95
CA GLY A 229 13.57 28.64 14.31
C GLY A 229 14.39 27.36 14.30
N THR A 230 14.07 26.36 15.11
CA THR A 230 14.86 25.15 15.33
C THR A 230 14.63 24.00 14.37
N ALA A 231 13.53 23.86 13.63
CA ALA A 231 13.48 22.91 12.50
C ALA A 231 14.15 23.52 11.28
N ARG A 232 14.12 24.85 11.14
CA ARG A 232 14.86 25.59 10.11
C ARG A 232 16.32 25.79 10.49
N GLU A 233 16.68 25.78 11.77
CA GLU A 233 18.05 25.75 12.31
C GLU A 233 18.52 24.32 12.50
N THR A 234 17.69 23.29 12.70
CA THR A 234 18.15 21.89 12.62
C THR A 234 18.19 21.42 11.16
N GLU A 235 17.40 22.00 10.23
CA GLU A 235 17.59 21.89 8.78
C GLU A 235 18.69 22.84 8.24
N ARG A 236 19.03 23.96 8.91
CA ARG A 236 20.18 24.83 8.55
C ARG A 236 21.50 24.46 9.26
N GLU A 237 21.47 23.85 10.43
CA GLU A 237 22.63 23.33 11.17
C GLU A 237 22.92 21.87 10.79
N ARG A 238 21.91 21.07 10.38
CA ARG A 238 22.16 19.95 9.45
C ARG A 238 22.32 20.42 7.99
N GLY A 239 22.18 21.72 7.76
CA GLY A 239 22.48 22.44 6.51
C GLY A 239 23.95 22.88 6.40
N ALA A 240 24.82 22.43 7.31
CA ALA A 240 26.28 22.53 7.19
C ALA A 240 26.96 21.18 6.88
N ALA A 241 26.18 20.16 6.51
CA ALA A 241 26.70 19.04 5.70
C ALA A 241 26.37 19.35 4.24
N PRO A 242 27.28 19.10 3.29
CA PRO A 242 27.15 19.63 1.93
C PRO A 242 25.79 19.23 1.37
N GLN A 243 25.03 20.23 0.90
CA GLN A 243 23.87 20.02 0.04
C GLN A 243 24.33 19.17 -1.14
N HIS A 244 24.21 17.85 -1.02
CA HIS A 244 24.42 16.97 -2.15
C HIS A 244 23.38 17.39 -3.19
N ALA A 245 23.85 17.87 -4.33
CA ALA A 245 23.06 18.29 -5.46
C ALA A 245 21.89 17.31 -5.67
N PRO A 246 20.68 17.78 -6.05
CA PRO A 246 19.54 16.90 -6.24
C PRO A 246 19.96 15.74 -7.15
N LEU A 247 20.01 14.53 -6.59
CA LEU A 247 20.43 13.35 -7.34
C LEU A 247 19.57 13.32 -8.61
N ARG A 248 20.22 13.30 -9.77
CA ARG A 248 19.55 13.26 -11.07
C ARG A 248 19.01 11.85 -11.31
N ILE A 249 18.05 11.42 -10.47
CA ILE A 249 17.44 10.09 -10.50
C ILE A 249 16.87 9.76 -11.88
N THR A 250 16.34 10.78 -12.57
CA THR A 250 15.82 10.64 -13.95
C THR A 250 16.87 10.25 -14.99
N ARG A 251 18.17 10.44 -14.70
CA ARG A 251 19.28 10.00 -15.55
C ARG A 251 19.87 8.64 -15.14
N SER A 252 19.52 8.12 -13.97
CA SER A 252 20.03 6.84 -13.49
C SER A 252 19.35 5.68 -14.21
N ARG A 253 20.16 4.77 -14.77
CA ARG A 253 19.69 3.53 -15.40
C ARG A 253 19.10 2.58 -14.37
N THR A 254 19.67 2.56 -13.16
CA THR A 254 19.15 1.74 -12.05
C THR A 254 17.77 2.22 -11.59
N ALA A 255 17.53 3.54 -11.53
CA ALA A 255 16.22 4.08 -11.20
C ALA A 255 15.14 3.73 -12.24
N TRP A 256 15.47 3.79 -13.54
CA TRP A 256 14.57 3.37 -14.62
C TRP A 256 14.32 1.85 -14.63
N ALA A 257 15.33 1.03 -14.36
CA ALA A 257 15.16 -0.41 -14.24
C ALA A 257 14.21 -0.78 -13.08
N LEU A 258 14.35 -0.10 -11.92
CA LEU A 258 13.42 -0.27 -10.79
C LEU A 258 12.01 0.21 -11.11
N ALA A 259 11.87 1.35 -11.79
CA ALA A 259 10.56 1.87 -12.20
C ALA A 259 9.86 0.93 -13.19
N ALA A 260 10.58 0.41 -14.19
CA ALA A 260 10.06 -0.54 -15.16
C ALA A 260 9.70 -1.88 -14.51
N PHE A 261 10.55 -2.39 -13.61
CA PHE A 261 10.28 -3.62 -12.84
C PHE A 261 9.00 -3.46 -12.01
N PHE A 262 8.90 -2.37 -11.25
CA PHE A 262 7.73 -2.07 -10.44
C PHE A 262 6.46 -1.92 -11.30
N GLY A 263 6.55 -1.24 -12.45
CA GLY A 263 5.38 -1.03 -13.32
C GLY A 263 4.88 -2.31 -14.00
N LEU A 264 5.78 -3.17 -14.48
CA LEU A 264 5.41 -4.48 -15.05
C LEU A 264 4.81 -5.40 -13.99
N GLN A 265 5.40 -5.42 -12.80
CA GLN A 265 4.88 -6.18 -11.68
C GLN A 265 3.51 -5.64 -11.21
N ALA A 266 3.34 -4.32 -11.12
CA ALA A 266 2.07 -3.70 -10.76
C ALA A 266 0.99 -4.02 -11.80
N THR A 267 1.36 -4.03 -13.09
CA THR A 267 0.48 -4.48 -14.18
C THR A 267 -0.03 -5.89 -13.93
N ALA A 268 0.87 -6.84 -13.65
CA ALA A 268 0.51 -8.22 -13.35
C ALA A 268 -0.39 -8.32 -12.11
N ALA A 269 -0.10 -7.57 -11.06
CA ALA A 269 -0.89 -7.58 -9.83
C ALA A 269 -2.32 -7.07 -10.07
N TYR A 270 -2.50 -5.94 -10.77
CA TYR A 270 -3.83 -5.38 -11.05
C TYR A 270 -4.63 -6.23 -12.04
N VAL A 271 -3.99 -6.78 -13.07
CA VAL A 271 -4.66 -7.72 -13.98
C VAL A 271 -5.12 -8.96 -13.22
N THR A 272 -4.28 -9.51 -12.34
CA THR A 272 -4.65 -10.64 -11.49
C THR A 272 -5.82 -10.27 -10.56
N MET A 273 -5.77 -9.11 -9.90
CA MET A 273 -6.85 -8.67 -9.00
C MET A 273 -8.19 -8.45 -9.72
N GLY A 274 -8.15 -7.93 -10.95
CA GLY A 274 -9.37 -7.57 -11.69
C GLY A 274 -9.96 -8.69 -12.54
N TRP A 275 -9.11 -9.51 -13.15
CA TRP A 275 -9.53 -10.42 -14.23
C TRP A 275 -9.34 -11.90 -13.91
N MET A 276 -8.52 -12.26 -12.92
CA MET A 276 -8.30 -13.67 -12.58
C MET A 276 -9.58 -14.43 -12.21
N PRO A 277 -10.53 -13.86 -11.42
CA PRO A 277 -11.79 -14.55 -11.19
C PRO A 277 -12.56 -14.82 -12.48
N GLN A 278 -12.59 -13.84 -13.40
CA GLN A 278 -13.25 -13.99 -14.70
C GLN A 278 -12.59 -15.07 -15.58
N ILE A 279 -11.25 -15.15 -15.59
CA ILE A 279 -10.52 -16.20 -16.32
C ILE A 279 -10.98 -17.59 -15.87
N PHE A 280 -11.13 -17.80 -14.56
CA PHE A 280 -11.60 -19.07 -14.03
C PHE A 280 -13.09 -19.31 -14.29
N ARG A 281 -13.92 -18.28 -14.19
CA ARG A 281 -15.37 -18.37 -14.47
C ARG A 281 -15.65 -18.76 -15.91
N ASP A 282 -14.99 -18.10 -16.86
CA ASP A 282 -15.12 -18.41 -18.29
C ASP A 282 -14.57 -19.82 -18.62
N ALA A 283 -13.69 -20.36 -17.77
CA ALA A 283 -13.21 -21.74 -17.85
C ALA A 283 -14.13 -22.77 -17.15
N GLY A 284 -15.29 -22.35 -16.63
CA GLY A 284 -16.30 -23.20 -15.99
C GLY A 284 -16.15 -23.36 -14.47
N VAL A 285 -15.26 -22.61 -13.81
CA VAL A 285 -15.11 -22.64 -12.35
C VAL A 285 -16.21 -21.78 -11.70
N PRO A 286 -16.92 -22.28 -10.68
CA PRO A 286 -17.96 -21.51 -9.98
C PRO A 286 -17.43 -20.18 -9.41
N ALA A 287 -18.25 -19.13 -9.42
CA ALA A 287 -17.87 -17.78 -8.99
C ALA A 287 -17.30 -17.74 -7.55
N GLY A 288 -17.89 -18.48 -6.61
CA GLY A 288 -17.39 -18.59 -5.24
C GLY A 288 -15.97 -19.18 -5.18
N THR A 289 -15.72 -20.25 -5.93
CA THR A 289 -14.40 -20.88 -6.03
C THR A 289 -13.39 -19.96 -6.71
N ALA A 290 -13.78 -19.26 -7.77
CA ALA A 290 -12.92 -18.28 -8.46
C ALA A 290 -12.48 -17.13 -7.52
N GLY A 291 -13.39 -16.66 -6.67
CA GLY A 291 -13.09 -15.71 -5.59
C GLY A 291 -12.10 -16.27 -4.56
N VAL A 292 -12.26 -17.52 -4.14
CA VAL A 292 -11.32 -18.20 -3.23
C VAL A 292 -9.93 -18.38 -3.86
N LEU A 293 -9.85 -18.72 -5.15
CA LEU A 293 -8.57 -18.83 -5.87
C LEU A 293 -7.82 -17.49 -5.87
N LEU A 294 -8.52 -16.39 -6.14
CA LEU A 294 -7.93 -15.05 -6.02
C LEU A 294 -7.51 -14.76 -4.57
N ALA A 295 -8.32 -15.14 -3.58
CA ALA A 295 -7.99 -14.96 -2.17
C ALA A 295 -6.68 -15.67 -1.80
N VAL A 296 -6.49 -16.91 -2.25
CA VAL A 296 -5.27 -17.71 -2.06
C VAL A 296 -4.06 -17.01 -2.68
N THR A 297 -4.18 -16.58 -3.94
CA THR A 297 -3.12 -15.83 -4.63
C THR A 297 -2.67 -14.61 -3.85
N MET A 298 -3.59 -13.91 -3.19
CA MET A 298 -3.29 -12.71 -2.41
C MET A 298 -2.76 -13.02 -0.99
N VAL A 299 -3.28 -14.06 -0.32
CA VAL A 299 -2.78 -14.51 0.99
C VAL A 299 -1.33 -14.98 0.89
N MET A 300 -0.97 -15.70 -0.18
CA MET A 300 0.39 -16.20 -0.39
C MET A 300 1.45 -15.11 -0.34
N GLY A 301 1.09 -13.87 -0.71
CA GLY A 301 1.97 -12.71 -0.59
C GLY A 301 2.42 -12.41 0.84
N VAL A 302 1.63 -12.75 1.86
CA VAL A 302 1.93 -12.45 3.27
C VAL A 302 3.15 -13.20 3.79
N PRO A 303 3.18 -14.55 3.85
CA PRO A 303 4.34 -15.27 4.38
C PRO A 303 5.60 -14.96 3.57
N LEU A 304 5.47 -14.91 2.24
CA LEU A 304 6.58 -14.67 1.33
C LEU A 304 7.13 -13.24 1.44
N ALA A 305 6.30 -12.24 1.75
CA ALA A 305 6.78 -10.87 2.02
C ALA A 305 7.68 -10.78 3.27
N PHE A 306 7.62 -11.75 4.19
CA PHE A 306 8.55 -11.80 5.34
C PHE A 306 9.82 -12.61 5.04
N VAL A 307 9.74 -13.59 4.14
CA VAL A 307 10.86 -14.48 3.79
C VAL A 307 11.76 -13.82 2.73
N ILE A 308 11.16 -13.31 1.65
CA ILE A 308 11.89 -12.83 0.47
C ILE A 308 12.85 -11.67 0.81
N PRO A 309 12.44 -10.61 1.54
CA PRO A 309 13.38 -9.53 1.87
C PRO A 309 14.57 -10.02 2.71
N ARG A 310 14.35 -10.95 3.64
CA ARG A 310 15.43 -11.52 4.47
C ARG A 310 16.43 -12.31 3.63
N VAL A 311 15.94 -13.14 2.71
CA VAL A 311 16.79 -13.87 1.76
C VAL A 311 17.51 -12.89 0.84
N ALA A 312 16.81 -11.88 0.33
CA ALA A 312 17.36 -10.88 -0.57
C ALA A 312 18.54 -10.15 0.06
N THR A 313 18.41 -9.67 1.30
CA THR A 313 19.52 -8.97 1.99
C THR A 313 20.78 -9.81 2.21
N ARG A 314 20.69 -11.14 2.13
CA ARG A 314 21.83 -12.05 2.28
C ARG A 314 22.52 -12.36 0.95
N LEU A 315 21.87 -12.07 -0.18
CA LEU A 315 22.42 -12.33 -1.51
C LEU A 315 23.15 -11.08 -2.04
N PRO A 316 24.32 -11.25 -2.68
CA PRO A 316 25.00 -10.14 -3.34
C PRO A 316 24.23 -9.61 -4.57
N HIS A 317 23.41 -10.47 -5.19
CA HIS A 317 22.60 -10.14 -6.36
C HIS A 317 21.17 -10.66 -6.21
N GLN A 318 20.19 -9.81 -6.52
CA GLN A 318 18.76 -10.15 -6.38
C GLN A 318 18.14 -10.75 -7.64
N GLY A 319 18.90 -10.78 -8.73
CA GLY A 319 18.48 -11.35 -10.01
C GLY A 319 17.94 -12.78 -9.92
N PRO A 320 18.58 -13.71 -9.18
CA PRO A 320 18.06 -15.07 -9.03
C PRO A 320 16.67 -15.13 -8.41
N ILE A 321 16.37 -14.30 -7.41
CA ILE A 321 15.03 -14.24 -6.81
C ILE A 321 14.01 -13.76 -7.86
N VAL A 322 14.34 -12.70 -8.60
CA VAL A 322 13.47 -12.19 -9.68
C VAL A 322 13.18 -13.28 -10.71
N LEU A 323 14.18 -14.06 -11.11
CA LEU A 323 14.03 -15.14 -12.08
C LEU A 323 13.13 -16.26 -11.55
N VAL A 324 13.30 -16.68 -10.30
CA VAL A 324 12.42 -17.70 -9.68
C VAL A 324 10.97 -17.21 -9.66
N LEU A 325 10.73 -15.98 -9.21
CA LEU A 325 9.38 -15.40 -9.18
C LEU A 325 8.77 -15.24 -10.58
N GLY A 326 9.59 -14.89 -11.57
CA GLY A 326 9.19 -14.76 -12.97
C GLY A 326 8.87 -16.09 -13.63
N VAL A 327 9.67 -17.15 -13.36
CA VAL A 327 9.40 -18.51 -13.83
C VAL A 327 8.12 -19.07 -13.21
N CYS A 328 7.88 -18.83 -11.92
CA CYS A 328 6.59 -19.16 -11.30
C CYS A 328 5.43 -18.43 -11.99
N GLY A 329 5.60 -17.15 -12.33
CA GLY A 329 4.61 -16.37 -13.08
C GLY A 329 4.34 -16.93 -14.47
N LEU A 330 5.39 -17.23 -15.23
CA LEU A 330 5.28 -17.86 -16.55
C LEU A 330 4.60 -19.21 -16.49
N ALA A 331 4.96 -20.07 -15.52
CA ALA A 331 4.31 -21.35 -15.31
C ALA A 331 2.82 -21.18 -14.94
N GLY A 332 2.49 -20.19 -14.10
CA GLY A 332 1.11 -19.86 -13.76
C GLY A 332 0.28 -19.42 -14.97
N TYR A 333 0.80 -18.51 -15.80
CA TYR A 333 0.10 -18.07 -17.02
C TYR A 333 0.05 -19.17 -18.10
N ALA A 334 1.11 -19.96 -18.26
CA ALA A 334 1.10 -21.11 -19.18
C ALA A 334 0.07 -22.16 -18.74
N GLY A 335 -0.03 -22.43 -17.44
CA GLY A 335 -1.04 -23.29 -16.86
C GLY A 335 -2.46 -22.79 -17.08
N LEU A 336 -2.70 -21.48 -16.91
CA LEU A 336 -3.98 -20.84 -17.24
C LEU A 336 -4.31 -20.93 -18.74
N TYR A 337 -3.31 -20.91 -19.62
CA TYR A 337 -3.52 -21.04 -21.06
C TYR A 337 -3.88 -22.47 -21.47
N LEU A 338 -3.21 -23.46 -20.89
CA LEU A 338 -3.33 -24.88 -21.29
C LEU A 338 -4.47 -25.60 -20.58
N ALA A 339 -4.64 -25.38 -19.28
CA ALA A 339 -5.59 -26.10 -18.44
C ALA A 339 -6.11 -25.19 -17.29
N PRO A 340 -6.90 -24.14 -17.62
CA PRO A 340 -7.34 -23.16 -16.62
C PRO A 340 -8.15 -23.77 -15.47
N ALA A 341 -9.07 -24.70 -15.74
CA ALA A 341 -9.86 -25.36 -14.70
C ALA A 341 -9.12 -26.55 -14.05
N GLY A 342 -8.43 -27.37 -14.84
CA GLY A 342 -7.80 -28.63 -14.37
C GLY A 342 -6.67 -28.44 -13.36
N GLY A 343 -6.01 -27.28 -13.36
CA GLY A 343 -4.90 -26.96 -12.44
C GLY A 343 -5.12 -25.68 -11.62
N ALA A 344 -6.35 -25.20 -11.50
CA ALA A 344 -6.67 -23.85 -11.00
C ALA A 344 -5.95 -23.46 -9.69
N TRP A 345 -5.88 -24.39 -8.73
CA TRP A 345 -5.18 -24.20 -7.45
C TRP A 345 -3.67 -24.07 -7.60
N ALA A 346 -3.06 -24.90 -8.45
CA ALA A 346 -1.61 -24.83 -8.72
C ALA A 346 -1.24 -23.50 -9.37
N TRP A 347 -2.04 -23.06 -10.36
CA TRP A 347 -1.84 -21.77 -11.03
C TRP A 347 -2.04 -20.59 -10.07
N ALA A 348 -3.05 -20.65 -9.19
CA ALA A 348 -3.29 -19.63 -8.17
C ALA A 348 -2.13 -19.50 -7.17
N LEU A 349 -1.54 -20.63 -6.74
CA LEU A 349 -0.37 -20.64 -5.87
C LEU A 349 0.86 -20.07 -6.58
N LEU A 350 1.13 -20.48 -7.82
CA LEU A 350 2.27 -20.01 -8.61
C LEU A 350 2.20 -18.50 -8.90
N LEU A 351 1.02 -17.99 -9.26
CA LEU A 351 0.80 -16.54 -9.44
C LEU A 351 0.90 -15.79 -8.11
N GLY A 352 0.50 -16.40 -7.00
CA GLY A 352 0.66 -15.82 -5.66
C GLY A 352 2.14 -15.67 -5.27
N VAL A 353 2.93 -16.69 -5.55
CA VAL A 353 4.40 -16.62 -5.42
C VAL A 353 4.94 -15.51 -6.32
N SER A 354 4.56 -15.46 -7.60
CA SER A 354 5.03 -14.44 -8.55
C SER A 354 4.72 -13.01 -8.09
N ASN A 355 3.53 -12.77 -7.51
CA ASN A 355 3.12 -11.47 -6.98
C ASN A 355 4.01 -10.95 -5.83
N CYS A 356 4.85 -11.81 -5.24
CA CYS A 356 5.84 -11.41 -4.26
C CYS A 356 7.00 -10.59 -4.87
N ALA A 357 7.00 -10.39 -6.19
CA ALA A 357 7.84 -9.41 -6.85
C ALA A 357 7.58 -7.97 -6.33
N PHE A 358 6.38 -7.65 -5.81
CA PHE A 358 6.09 -6.33 -5.23
C PHE A 358 6.93 -6.01 -3.97
N PRO A 359 6.90 -6.82 -2.89
CA PRO A 359 7.80 -6.64 -1.75
C PRO A 359 9.28 -6.64 -2.14
N LEU A 360 9.66 -7.47 -3.11
CA LEU A 360 11.04 -7.50 -3.60
C LEU A 360 11.44 -6.17 -4.25
N ALA A 361 10.58 -5.59 -5.08
CA ALA A 361 10.83 -4.28 -5.70
C ALA A 361 11.05 -3.19 -4.64
N LEU A 362 10.23 -3.16 -3.59
CA LEU A 362 10.39 -2.21 -2.48
C LEU A 362 11.70 -2.43 -1.70
N THR A 363 12.09 -3.69 -1.51
CA THR A 363 13.35 -4.05 -0.85
C THR A 363 14.55 -3.60 -1.67
N MET A 364 14.52 -3.85 -2.99
CA MET A 364 15.58 -3.45 -3.91
C MET A 364 15.74 -1.92 -3.95
N VAL A 365 14.64 -1.14 -3.92
CA VAL A 365 14.73 0.32 -3.79
C VAL A 365 15.54 0.74 -2.56
N GLY A 366 15.34 0.08 -1.42
CA GLY A 366 16.11 0.35 -0.20
C GLY A 366 17.59 -0.02 -0.31
N MET A 367 17.93 -1.07 -1.06
CA MET A 367 19.31 -1.53 -1.25
C MET A 367 20.08 -0.72 -2.31
N ARG A 368 19.41 0.11 -3.12
CA ARG A 368 19.99 0.81 -4.28
C ARG A 368 20.24 2.30 -4.03
N ALA A 369 19.99 2.77 -2.81
CA ALA A 369 20.37 4.10 -2.35
C ALA A 369 21.12 4.01 -1.02
N ARG A 370 22.21 4.77 -0.88
CA ARG A 370 23.07 4.77 0.32
C ARG A 370 22.58 5.75 1.37
N SER A 371 21.82 6.75 0.95
CA SER A 371 21.33 7.84 1.82
C SER A 371 19.82 7.71 2.10
N GLY A 372 19.40 8.07 3.32
CA GLY A 372 17.97 8.10 3.68
C GLY A 372 17.13 8.98 2.73
N PRO A 373 17.57 10.20 2.38
CA PRO A 373 16.92 11.02 1.36
C PRO A 373 16.89 10.38 -0.04
N GLY A 374 17.99 9.71 -0.45
CA GLY A 374 18.08 9.00 -1.72
C GLY A 374 17.08 7.85 -1.83
N VAL A 375 16.91 7.05 -0.78
CA VAL A 375 15.89 5.98 -0.73
C VAL A 375 14.49 6.55 -0.90
N ALA A 376 14.17 7.67 -0.24
CA ALA A 376 12.87 8.31 -0.36
C ALA A 376 12.60 8.83 -1.78
N GLN A 377 13.59 9.48 -2.40
CA GLN A 377 13.47 10.03 -3.75
C GLN A 377 13.41 8.92 -4.82
N LEU A 378 14.21 7.87 -4.68
CA LEU A 378 14.19 6.69 -5.56
C LEU A 378 12.87 5.92 -5.44
N SER A 379 12.36 5.74 -4.21
CA SER A 379 11.07 5.09 -3.98
C SER A 379 9.92 5.88 -4.58
N ALA A 380 9.90 7.21 -4.39
CA ALA A 380 8.89 8.08 -4.98
C ALA A 380 8.93 8.03 -6.52
N PHE A 381 10.12 8.07 -7.12
CA PHE A 381 10.28 7.97 -8.57
C PHE A 381 9.86 6.59 -9.10
N ALA A 382 10.40 5.51 -8.55
CA ALA A 382 10.11 4.15 -9.01
C ALA A 382 8.63 3.80 -8.90
N GLN A 383 7.99 4.15 -7.79
CA GLN A 383 6.55 3.88 -7.59
C GLN A 383 5.68 4.74 -8.50
N SER A 384 5.92 6.05 -8.58
CA SER A 384 5.08 6.95 -9.40
C SER A 384 5.19 6.62 -10.89
N THR A 385 6.42 6.49 -11.39
CA THR A 385 6.68 6.12 -12.78
C THR A 385 6.20 4.69 -13.07
N GLY A 386 6.41 3.75 -12.14
CA GLY A 386 5.95 2.38 -12.29
C GLY A 386 4.41 2.28 -12.34
N TYR A 387 3.67 2.99 -11.49
CA TYR A 387 2.21 3.04 -11.59
C TYR A 387 1.76 3.65 -12.92
N LEU A 388 2.44 4.68 -13.42
CA LEU A 388 2.14 5.25 -14.74
C LEU A 388 2.35 4.23 -15.87
N ILE A 389 3.45 3.46 -15.83
CA ILE A 389 3.71 2.34 -16.75
C ILE A 389 2.63 1.26 -16.67
N SER A 390 2.01 1.07 -15.49
CA SER A 390 1.03 0.00 -15.29
C SER A 390 -0.38 0.28 -15.80
N ILE A 391 -0.72 1.55 -16.04
CA ILE A 391 -2.05 1.98 -16.53
C ILE A 391 -2.50 1.25 -17.80
N PRO A 392 -1.71 1.13 -18.89
CA PRO A 392 -2.16 0.49 -20.12
C PRO A 392 -2.45 -1.01 -19.96
N GLY A 393 -1.87 -1.69 -18.98
CA GLY A 393 -1.95 -3.15 -18.88
C GLY A 393 -3.36 -3.72 -18.75
N PRO A 394 -4.13 -3.37 -17.69
CA PRO A 394 -5.49 -3.88 -17.52
C PRO A 394 -6.44 -3.46 -18.65
N LEU A 395 -6.24 -2.26 -19.22
CA LEU A 395 -6.98 -1.78 -20.38
C LEU A 395 -6.71 -2.61 -21.64
N LEU A 396 -5.44 -2.93 -21.93
CA LEU A 396 -5.06 -3.79 -23.05
C LEU A 396 -5.65 -5.19 -22.89
N VAL A 397 -5.63 -5.76 -21.68
CA VAL A 397 -6.25 -7.05 -21.38
C VAL A 397 -7.75 -7.03 -21.69
N GLY A 398 -8.47 -6.01 -21.23
CA GLY A 398 -9.91 -5.88 -21.48
C GLY A 398 -10.27 -5.70 -22.97
N VAL A 399 -9.48 -4.90 -23.70
CA VAL A 399 -9.66 -4.71 -25.15
C VAL A 399 -9.34 -5.99 -25.92
N LEU A 400 -8.26 -6.68 -25.56
CA LEU A 400 -7.88 -7.95 -26.19
C LEU A 400 -8.97 -8.99 -25.97
N TYR A 401 -9.41 -9.19 -24.72
CA TYR A 401 -10.49 -10.12 -24.39
C TYR A 401 -11.74 -9.88 -25.23
N GLN A 402 -12.15 -8.61 -25.38
CA GLN A 402 -13.30 -8.25 -26.20
C GLN A 402 -13.11 -8.57 -27.69
N ARG A 403 -11.92 -8.32 -28.24
CA ARG A 403 -11.64 -8.54 -29.67
C ARG A 403 -11.39 -10.01 -30.01
N SER A 404 -10.77 -10.77 -29.12
CA SER A 404 -10.49 -12.19 -29.34
C SER A 404 -11.63 -13.12 -28.97
N GLY A 405 -12.62 -12.65 -28.20
CA GLY A 405 -13.72 -13.48 -27.71
C GLY A 405 -13.26 -14.58 -26.75
N GLY A 406 -12.08 -14.43 -26.15
CA GLY A 406 -11.48 -15.45 -25.30
C GLY A 406 -10.16 -15.01 -24.66
N TRP A 407 -9.64 -15.83 -23.75
CA TRP A 407 -8.51 -15.51 -22.87
C TRP A 407 -7.13 -15.77 -23.43
N GLY A 408 -7.01 -16.41 -24.59
CA GLY A 408 -5.73 -16.78 -25.18
C GLY A 408 -4.77 -15.59 -25.39
N LEU A 409 -5.23 -14.54 -26.09
CA LEU A 409 -4.42 -13.34 -26.33
C LEU A 409 -4.09 -12.56 -25.03
N PRO A 410 -5.05 -12.28 -24.13
CA PRO A 410 -4.73 -11.67 -22.83
C PRO A 410 -3.68 -12.44 -22.02
N ILE A 411 -3.81 -13.77 -21.91
CA ILE A 411 -2.86 -14.58 -21.15
C ILE A 411 -1.48 -14.59 -21.83
N ALA A 412 -1.44 -14.69 -23.16
CA ALA A 412 -0.19 -14.60 -23.93
C ALA A 412 0.51 -13.25 -23.77
N LEU A 413 -0.25 -12.15 -23.73
CA LEU A 413 0.29 -10.82 -23.42
C LEU A 413 0.93 -10.81 -22.02
N MET A 414 0.22 -11.31 -21.01
CA MET A 414 0.72 -11.34 -19.63
C MET A 414 1.97 -12.22 -19.48
N ALA A 415 1.99 -13.38 -20.12
CA ALA A 415 3.17 -14.25 -20.18
C ALA A 415 4.34 -13.54 -20.87
N THR A 416 4.07 -12.84 -21.98
CA THR A 416 5.10 -12.08 -22.71
C THR A 416 5.66 -10.95 -21.86
N LEU A 417 4.83 -10.24 -21.09
CA LEU A 417 5.26 -9.15 -20.18
C LEU A 417 6.11 -9.65 -19.00
N MET A 418 6.05 -10.95 -18.65
CA MET A 418 6.95 -11.51 -17.64
C MET A 418 8.42 -11.53 -18.10
N VAL A 419 8.68 -11.70 -19.40
CA VAL A 419 10.04 -11.72 -19.95
C VAL A 419 10.79 -10.40 -19.72
N PRO A 420 10.28 -9.23 -20.16
CA PRO A 420 10.92 -7.96 -19.85
C PRO A 420 10.93 -7.69 -18.35
N GLN A 421 9.90 -8.09 -17.58
CA GLN A 421 9.90 -7.95 -16.12
C GLN A 421 11.10 -8.66 -15.49
N MET A 422 11.37 -9.90 -15.90
CA MET A 422 12.53 -10.66 -15.43
C MET A 422 13.84 -9.99 -15.84
N ALA A 423 13.95 -9.53 -17.08
CA ALA A 423 15.16 -8.85 -17.57
C ALA A 423 15.45 -7.56 -16.79
N VAL A 424 14.45 -6.67 -16.65
CA VAL A 424 14.63 -5.39 -15.93
C VAL A 424 14.79 -5.59 -14.43
N GLY A 425 14.11 -6.58 -13.83
CA GLY A 425 14.30 -6.91 -12.42
C GLY A 425 15.68 -7.53 -12.15
N PHE A 426 16.20 -8.35 -13.06
CA PHE A 426 17.58 -8.85 -12.98
C PHE A 426 18.60 -7.70 -13.07
N LEU A 427 18.38 -6.76 -14.00
CA LEU A 427 19.19 -5.55 -14.15
C LEU A 427 19.15 -4.67 -12.89
N ALA A 428 17.98 -4.45 -12.31
CA ALA A 428 17.80 -3.71 -11.06
C ALA A 428 18.40 -4.45 -9.85
N GLY A 429 18.54 -5.78 -9.95
CA GLY A 429 19.12 -6.64 -8.92
C GLY A 429 20.64 -6.60 -8.85
N ARG A 430 21.32 -5.98 -9.81
CA ARG A 430 22.78 -5.81 -9.82
C ARG A 430 23.24 -4.86 -8.74
N ASP A 431 24.42 -5.15 -8.19
CA ASP A 431 24.96 -4.37 -7.08
C ASP A 431 25.52 -3.01 -7.51
N ARG A 432 24.61 -2.06 -7.76
CA ARG A 432 24.91 -0.69 -8.18
C ARG A 432 24.03 0.28 -7.40
N THR A 433 24.58 1.41 -6.98
CA THR A 433 23.79 2.45 -6.31
C THR A 433 23.51 3.63 -7.22
N VAL A 434 22.37 4.28 -7.03
CA VAL A 434 21.97 5.44 -7.84
C VAL A 434 22.96 6.59 -7.66
N GLU A 435 23.57 6.71 -6.49
CA GLU A 435 24.61 7.68 -6.20
C GLU A 435 25.87 7.47 -7.04
N ASP A 436 26.30 6.22 -7.29
CA ASP A 436 27.47 5.90 -8.13
C ASP A 436 27.25 6.28 -9.61
N GLU A 437 25.98 6.31 -10.06
CA GLU A 437 25.60 6.72 -11.41
C GLU A 437 25.38 8.24 -11.53
N ALA A 438 25.01 8.91 -10.45
CA ALA A 438 24.80 10.36 -10.43
C ALA A 438 26.11 11.17 -10.43
N THR A 439 27.22 10.55 -10.04
CA THR A 439 28.58 11.12 -10.09
C THR A 439 29.28 10.98 -11.44
N ARG A 440 28.67 10.28 -12.41
CA ARG A 440 29.15 10.18 -13.80
C ARG A 440 28.31 11.07 -14.72
#